data_AF-A0A7C5X219-F1
#
_entry.id   AF-A0A7C5X219-F1
#
_cell.length_a   1.000
_cell.length_b   1.000
_cell.length_c   1.000
_cell.angle_alpha   90.00
_cell.angle_beta   90.00
_cell.angle_gamma   90.00
#
_symmetry.space_group_name_H-M   'P 1'
#
loop_
_entity.id
_entity.type
_entity.pdbx_description
1 polymer ?
#
loop_
_entity_poly.entity_id
_entity_poly.type
_entity_poly.pdbx_seq_one_letter_code
_entity_poly.pdbx_strand_id
1 'polypeptide(L)'
;MKNPFQEFFRYAQWKERFLKDYEEINSKDLSPLESSLQGFGVEKTERLLKALASMYVGGYEKRLEDEEVRYWTNWAGIKTYKTFGGFPQLSDLELSFLFYAVGKLFVPLLLHEKGVKSESFKRLSPKEQEDAVSEVLDVIWENHLIRILQILPSLFQGSSE
;
A
#
# COMPACT_ATOMS: atom_id res chain seq x y z
N MET A 1 -9.58 27.93 -3.83
CA MET A 1 -8.97 27.36 -2.61
C MET A 1 -9.25 25.87 -2.61
N LYS A 2 -8.23 24.99 -2.53
CA LYS A 2 -8.48 23.55 -2.32
C LYS A 2 -9.11 23.40 -0.93
N ASN A 3 -10.25 22.73 -0.85
CA ASN A 3 -10.93 22.52 0.42
C ASN A 3 -10.02 21.65 1.31
N PRO A 4 -9.61 22.10 2.51
CA PRO A 4 -8.71 21.33 3.38
C PRO A 4 -9.29 19.96 3.78
N PHE A 5 -10.60 19.76 3.64
CA PHE A 5 -11.28 18.50 3.92
C PHE A 5 -11.46 17.59 2.69
N GLN A 6 -11.05 18.02 1.49
CA GLN A 6 -11.27 17.27 0.25
C GLN A 6 -10.63 15.87 0.28
N GLU A 7 -9.46 15.74 0.89
CA GLU A 7 -8.80 14.42 1.03
C GLU A 7 -9.59 13.48 1.95
N PHE A 8 -10.29 13.99 2.98
CA PHE A 8 -11.12 13.14 3.83
C PHE A 8 -12.32 12.55 3.08
N PHE A 9 -12.97 13.35 2.23
CA PHE A 9 -14.03 12.85 1.35
C PHE A 9 -13.51 11.78 0.39
N ARG A 10 -12.29 11.97 -0.14
CA ARG A 10 -11.64 10.97 -1.00
C ARG A 10 -11.39 9.65 -0.27
N TYR A 11 -10.90 9.70 0.97
CA TYR A 11 -10.69 8.49 1.77
C TYR A 11 -11.99 7.77 2.11
N ALA A 12 -13.08 8.51 2.39
CA ALA A 12 -14.41 7.93 2.58
C ALA A 12 -14.90 7.18 1.33
N GLN A 13 -14.76 7.77 0.15
CA GLN A 13 -15.11 7.11 -1.11
C GLN A 13 -14.24 5.86 -1.39
N TRP A 14 -12.97 5.88 -0.96
CA TRP A 14 -12.12 4.71 -1.05
C TRP A 14 -12.55 3.61 -0.11
N LYS A 15 -12.97 3.95 1.11
CA LYS A 15 -13.50 3.00 2.09
C LYS A 15 -14.69 2.23 1.53
N GLU A 16 -15.65 2.92 0.93
CA GLU A 16 -16.84 2.28 0.35
C GLU A 16 -16.51 1.26 -0.75
N ARG A 17 -15.49 1.55 -1.58
CA ARG A 17 -15.01 0.61 -2.60
C ARG A 17 -14.24 -0.53 -1.96
N PHE A 18 -13.31 -0.21 -1.06
CA PHE A 18 -12.51 -1.18 -0.34
C PHE A 18 -13.37 -2.21 0.40
N LEU A 19 -14.44 -1.81 1.07
CA LEU A 19 -15.30 -2.75 1.79
C LEU A 19 -15.91 -3.82 0.87
N LYS A 20 -16.19 -3.48 -0.39
CA LYS A 20 -16.65 -4.46 -1.39
C LYS A 20 -15.52 -5.39 -1.82
N ASP A 21 -14.32 -4.81 -2.02
CA ASP A 21 -13.13 -5.57 -2.43
C ASP A 21 -12.59 -6.46 -1.29
N TYR A 22 -12.85 -6.11 -0.02
CA TYR A 22 -12.24 -6.75 1.16
C TYR A 22 -12.72 -8.18 1.38
N GLU A 23 -13.97 -8.50 1.05
CA GLU A 23 -14.50 -9.87 1.11
C GLU A 23 -13.75 -10.79 0.13
N GLU A 24 -13.46 -10.30 -1.08
CA GLU A 24 -12.65 -11.01 -2.06
C GLU A 24 -11.21 -11.15 -1.58
N ILE A 25 -10.61 -10.09 -1.02
CA ILE A 25 -9.25 -10.14 -0.47
C ILE A 25 -9.13 -11.19 0.65
N ASN A 26 -10.12 -11.28 1.54
CA ASN A 26 -10.12 -12.25 2.63
C ASN A 26 -10.25 -13.69 2.17
N SER A 27 -10.85 -13.93 1.01
CA SER A 27 -11.06 -15.28 0.46
C SER A 27 -10.01 -15.68 -0.59
N LYS A 28 -9.12 -14.77 -1.00
CA LYS A 28 -8.05 -15.04 -1.97
C LYS A 28 -6.99 -15.99 -1.42
N ASP A 29 -6.47 -16.85 -2.30
CA ASP A 29 -5.25 -17.60 -2.05
C ASP A 29 -4.04 -16.65 -2.02
N LEU A 30 -3.40 -16.53 -0.86
CA LEU A 30 -2.25 -15.64 -0.65
C LEU A 30 -0.90 -16.31 -0.96
N SER A 31 -0.89 -17.60 -1.32
CA SER A 31 0.33 -18.36 -1.65
C SER A 31 1.19 -17.71 -2.75
N PRO A 32 0.61 -17.15 -3.85
CA PRO A 32 1.39 -16.46 -4.86
C PRO A 32 2.06 -15.18 -4.33
N LEU A 33 1.35 -14.43 -3.48
CA LEU A 33 1.89 -13.24 -2.84
C LEU A 33 3.03 -13.61 -1.89
N GLU A 34 2.82 -14.60 -1.02
CA GLU A 34 3.84 -15.12 -0.12
C GLU A 34 5.11 -15.57 -0.86
N SER A 35 4.95 -16.21 -2.02
CA SER A 35 6.07 -16.61 -2.89
C SER A 35 6.82 -15.39 -3.43
N SER A 36 6.11 -14.35 -3.85
CA SER A 36 6.71 -13.10 -4.35
C SER A 36 7.50 -12.30 -3.30
N LEU A 37 7.34 -12.64 -2.01
CA LEU A 37 8.07 -12.04 -0.89
C LEU A 37 9.33 -12.82 -0.51
N GLN A 38 9.70 -13.87 -1.27
CA GLN A 38 10.95 -14.58 -1.05
C GLN A 38 12.14 -13.62 -1.21
N GLY A 39 13.03 -13.58 -0.21
CA GLY A 39 14.21 -12.70 -0.20
C GLY A 39 14.04 -11.38 0.57
N PHE A 40 12.83 -11.00 1.00
CA PHE A 40 12.60 -9.73 1.71
C PHE A 40 12.89 -9.76 3.22
N GLY A 41 13.30 -10.91 3.77
CA GLY A 41 13.66 -11.03 5.20
C GLY A 41 12.56 -10.53 6.14
N VAL A 42 11.31 -10.95 5.90
CA VAL A 42 10.14 -10.58 6.70
C VAL A 42 9.34 -11.83 7.05
N GLU A 43 8.79 -11.86 8.26
CA GLU A 43 7.85 -12.90 8.67
C GLU A 43 6.53 -12.71 7.92
N LYS A 44 6.09 -13.75 7.22
CA LYS A 44 4.94 -13.72 6.32
C LYS A 44 3.65 -14.04 7.08
N THR A 45 3.36 -13.24 8.10
CA THR A 45 2.11 -13.38 8.86
C THR A 45 0.90 -13.15 7.96
N GLU A 46 -0.21 -13.84 8.22
CA GLU A 46 -1.45 -13.66 7.46
C GLU A 46 -1.89 -12.19 7.42
N ARG A 47 -1.72 -11.49 8.54
CA ARG A 47 -1.98 -10.05 8.66
C ARG A 47 -1.17 -9.20 7.67
N LEU A 48 0.14 -9.45 7.56
CA LEU A 48 0.99 -8.76 6.59
C LEU A 48 0.56 -9.11 5.15
N LEU A 49 0.29 -10.38 4.88
CA LEU A 49 -0.11 -10.83 3.54
C LEU A 49 -1.44 -10.20 3.11
N LYS A 50 -2.44 -10.10 3.99
CA LYS A 50 -3.71 -9.42 3.72
C LYS A 50 -3.54 -7.92 3.49
N ALA A 51 -2.66 -7.28 4.26
CA ALA A 51 -2.33 -5.87 4.06
C ALA A 51 -1.70 -5.65 2.66
N LEU A 52 -0.71 -6.47 2.28
CA LEU A 52 -0.06 -6.39 0.97
C LEU A 52 -1.03 -6.73 -0.19
N ALA A 53 -1.91 -7.73 -0.03
CA ALA A 53 -2.96 -8.02 -0.99
C ALA A 53 -3.91 -6.83 -1.18
N SER A 54 -4.26 -6.13 -0.09
CA SER A 54 -5.05 -4.92 -0.15
C SER A 54 -4.32 -3.79 -0.89
N MET A 55 -3.01 -3.66 -0.70
CA MET A 55 -2.17 -2.74 -1.47
C MET A 55 -2.17 -3.05 -2.97
N TYR A 56 -2.17 -4.34 -3.35
CA TYR A 56 -2.26 -4.75 -4.75
C TYR A 56 -3.58 -4.32 -5.39
N VAL A 57 -4.70 -4.58 -4.70
CA VAL A 57 -6.03 -4.17 -5.18
C VAL A 57 -6.11 -2.65 -5.30
N GLY A 58 -5.65 -1.91 -4.29
CA GLY A 58 -5.59 -0.45 -4.33
C GLY A 58 -4.72 0.08 -5.48
N GLY A 59 -3.59 -0.56 -5.73
CA GLY A 59 -2.66 -0.25 -6.81
C GLY A 59 -3.13 -0.66 -8.22
N TYR A 60 -4.31 -1.28 -8.33
CA TYR A 60 -4.85 -1.95 -9.51
C TYR A 60 -4.03 -3.18 -9.91
N GLU A 61 -4.47 -4.36 -9.48
CA GLU A 61 -3.73 -5.64 -9.54
C GLU A 61 -3.07 -5.92 -10.90
N LYS A 62 -3.74 -5.59 -12.01
CA LYS A 62 -3.17 -5.79 -13.36
C LYS A 62 -1.84 -5.08 -13.58
N ARG A 63 -1.59 -3.95 -12.92
CA ARG A 63 -0.29 -3.25 -13.00
C ARG A 63 0.84 -4.01 -12.33
N LEU A 64 0.50 -4.87 -11.36
CA LEU A 64 1.43 -5.66 -10.56
C LEU A 64 1.64 -7.07 -11.13
N GLU A 65 1.03 -7.39 -12.28
CA GLU A 65 1.43 -8.55 -13.09
C GLU A 65 2.88 -8.38 -13.59
N ASP A 66 3.30 -7.12 -13.81
CA ASP A 66 4.68 -6.75 -14.11
C ASP A 66 5.59 -6.95 -12.88
N GLU A 67 6.67 -7.71 -13.06
CA GLU A 67 7.53 -8.14 -11.96
C GLU A 67 8.25 -6.99 -11.26
N GLU A 68 8.63 -5.95 -12.01
CA GLU A 68 9.36 -4.81 -11.47
C GLU A 68 8.45 -3.91 -10.63
N VAL A 69 7.23 -3.65 -11.13
CA VAL A 69 6.20 -2.93 -10.37
C VAL A 69 5.84 -3.70 -9.12
N ARG A 70 5.66 -5.02 -9.24
CA ARG A 70 5.37 -5.91 -8.11
C ARG A 70 6.48 -5.87 -7.07
N TYR A 71 7.74 -5.99 -7.49
CA TYR A 71 8.89 -5.94 -6.60
C TYR A 71 8.91 -4.64 -5.77
N TRP A 72 8.81 -3.48 -6.43
CA TRP A 72 8.85 -2.20 -5.73
C TRP A 72 7.60 -1.94 -4.88
N THR A 73 6.44 -2.46 -5.29
CA THR A 73 5.23 -2.40 -4.46
C THR A 73 5.37 -3.24 -3.20
N ASN A 74 5.92 -4.46 -3.31
CA ASN A 74 6.25 -5.31 -2.16
C ASN A 74 7.29 -4.67 -1.25
N TRP A 75 8.35 -4.13 -1.82
CA TRP A 75 9.38 -3.41 -1.09
C TRP A 75 8.78 -2.26 -0.28
N ALA A 76 7.96 -1.42 -0.91
CA ALA A 76 7.32 -0.28 -0.26
C ALA A 76 6.31 -0.71 0.82
N GLY A 77 5.53 -1.76 0.57
CA GLY A 77 4.60 -2.31 1.55
C GLY A 77 5.31 -2.86 2.78
N ILE A 78 6.37 -3.65 2.60
CA ILE A 78 7.18 -4.19 3.70
C ILE A 78 7.90 -3.08 4.45
N LYS A 79 8.48 -2.12 3.73
CA LYS A 79 9.13 -0.95 4.33
C LYS A 79 8.16 -0.19 5.21
N THR A 80 6.95 0.10 4.70
CA THR A 80 5.87 0.75 5.46
C THR A 80 5.50 -0.07 6.69
N TYR A 81 5.27 -1.37 6.55
CA TYR A 81 4.92 -2.22 7.68
C TYR A 81 5.98 -2.19 8.79
N LYS A 82 7.26 -2.29 8.42
CA LYS A 82 8.39 -2.27 9.37
C LYS A 82 8.59 -0.90 10.02
N THR A 83 8.53 0.19 9.25
CA THR A 83 8.74 1.57 9.75
C THR A 83 7.79 1.92 10.89
N PHE A 84 6.53 1.50 10.79
CA PHE A 84 5.51 1.77 11.81
C PHE A 84 5.31 0.61 12.80
N GLY A 85 6.33 -0.25 12.95
CA GLY A 85 6.36 -1.30 13.95
C GLY A 85 5.25 -2.35 13.81
N GLY A 86 4.78 -2.61 12.58
CA GLY A 86 3.73 -3.58 12.30
C GLY A 86 2.30 -3.14 12.64
N PHE A 87 2.10 -1.87 13.02
CA PHE A 87 0.80 -1.29 13.37
C PHE A 87 -0.04 -2.17 14.33
N PRO A 88 0.48 -2.58 15.50
CA PRO A 88 -0.21 -3.51 16.40
C PRO A 88 -1.57 -2.99 16.90
N GLN A 89 -1.77 -1.67 16.92
CA GLN A 89 -2.98 -1.01 17.40
C GLN A 89 -4.13 -0.97 16.38
N LEU A 90 -3.87 -1.26 15.10
CA LEU A 90 -4.93 -1.29 14.07
C LEU A 90 -5.61 -2.65 14.04
N SER A 91 -6.90 -2.71 13.78
CA SER A 91 -7.54 -3.97 13.37
C SER A 91 -7.04 -4.43 11.99
N ASP A 92 -7.27 -5.70 11.64
CA ASP A 92 -6.89 -6.23 10.32
C ASP A 92 -7.58 -5.48 9.17
N LEU A 93 -8.85 -5.06 9.38
CA LEU A 93 -9.62 -4.27 8.43
C LEU A 93 -9.01 -2.89 8.21
N GLU A 94 -8.68 -2.19 9.30
CA GLU A 94 -8.08 -0.85 9.26
C GLU A 94 -6.69 -0.87 8.63
N LEU A 95 -5.87 -1.86 8.97
CA LEU A 95 -4.55 -2.06 8.37
C LEU A 95 -4.67 -2.35 6.86
N SER A 96 -5.59 -3.23 6.49
CA SER A 96 -5.87 -3.57 5.09
C SER A 96 -6.32 -2.33 4.30
N PHE A 97 -7.21 -1.52 4.87
CA PHE A 97 -7.61 -0.25 4.25
C PHE A 97 -6.46 0.73 4.10
N LEU A 98 -5.61 0.87 5.12
CA LEU A 98 -4.44 1.73 5.06
C LEU A 98 -3.54 1.33 3.88
N PHE A 99 -3.25 0.04 3.75
CA PHE A 99 -2.42 -0.48 2.67
C PHE A 99 -3.10 -0.37 1.29
N TYR A 100 -4.42 -0.55 1.22
CA TYR A 100 -5.21 -0.24 0.02
C TYR A 100 -5.06 1.21 -0.43
N ALA A 101 -5.15 2.15 0.52
CA ALA A 101 -4.98 3.57 0.23
C ALA A 101 -3.53 3.90 -0.19
N VAL A 102 -2.54 3.29 0.46
CA VAL A 102 -1.12 3.39 0.03
C VAL A 102 -0.96 2.88 -1.39
N GLY A 103 -1.51 1.72 -1.74
CA GLY A 103 -1.47 1.17 -3.10
C GLY A 103 -2.06 2.12 -4.15
N LYS A 104 -3.23 2.71 -3.85
CA LYS A 104 -3.90 3.70 -4.71
C LYS A 104 -3.06 4.95 -4.99
N LEU A 105 -2.19 5.33 -4.07
CA LEU A 105 -1.33 6.51 -4.18
C LEU A 105 0.01 6.14 -4.81
N PHE A 106 0.65 5.10 -4.28
CA PHE A 106 2.02 4.73 -4.59
C PHE A 106 2.19 4.16 -5.98
N VAL A 107 1.38 3.17 -6.39
CA VAL A 107 1.58 2.47 -7.67
C VAL A 107 1.48 3.43 -8.88
N PRO A 108 0.52 4.38 -8.95
CA PRO A 108 0.54 5.40 -9.99
C PRO A 108 1.82 6.25 -9.97
N LEU A 109 2.26 6.73 -8.80
CA LEU A 109 3.45 7.60 -8.70
C LEU A 109 4.73 6.85 -9.07
N LEU A 110 4.83 5.58 -8.69
CA LEU A 110 5.92 4.68 -9.06
C LEU A 110 6.06 4.54 -10.57
N LEU A 111 4.93 4.43 -11.28
CA LEU A 111 4.87 4.30 -12.73
C LEU A 111 5.12 5.63 -13.46
N HIS A 112 4.58 6.73 -12.94
CA HIS A 112 4.60 8.02 -13.63
C HIS A 112 5.81 8.89 -13.26
N GLU A 113 6.12 9.04 -11.98
CA GLU A 113 7.14 9.98 -11.51
C GLU A 113 8.53 9.35 -11.50
N LYS A 114 8.65 8.14 -10.97
CA LYS A 114 9.95 7.44 -10.94
C LYS A 114 10.20 6.60 -12.18
N GLY A 115 9.13 6.24 -12.89
CA GLY A 115 9.21 5.46 -14.11
C GLY A 115 10.08 4.22 -13.88
N VAL A 116 9.75 3.40 -12.88
CA VAL A 116 10.60 2.26 -12.50
C VAL A 116 10.90 1.32 -13.66
N LYS A 117 10.01 1.30 -14.66
CA LYS A 117 10.20 0.54 -15.91
C LYS A 117 11.22 1.14 -16.87
N SER A 118 11.67 2.37 -16.64
CA SER A 118 12.55 3.11 -17.53
C SER A 118 13.98 2.58 -17.48
N GLU A 119 14.65 2.59 -18.64
CA GLU A 119 16.07 2.25 -18.73
C GLU A 119 16.95 3.16 -17.87
N SER A 120 16.55 4.42 -17.67
CA SER A 120 17.24 5.34 -16.76
C SER A 120 17.22 4.85 -15.32
N PHE A 121 16.07 4.39 -14.84
CA PHE A 121 15.93 3.87 -13.47
C PHE A 121 16.74 2.58 -13.30
N LYS A 122 16.68 1.67 -14.27
CA LYS A 122 17.39 0.38 -14.24
C LYS A 122 18.92 0.50 -14.24
N ARG A 123 19.45 1.61 -14.74
CA ARG A 123 20.89 1.90 -14.74
C ARG A 123 21.41 2.42 -13.41
N LEU A 124 20.52 2.83 -12.50
CA LEU A 124 20.90 3.20 -11.15
C LEU A 124 21.41 1.99 -10.39
N SER A 125 22.32 2.21 -9.44
CA SER A 125 22.70 1.19 -8.48
C SER A 125 21.49 0.76 -7.63
N PRO A 126 21.49 -0.46 -7.04
CA PRO A 126 20.39 -0.90 -6.19
C PRO A 126 20.05 0.08 -5.07
N LYS A 127 21.06 0.72 -4.47
CA LYS A 127 20.87 1.70 -3.41
C LYS A 127 20.17 2.98 -3.91
N GLU A 128 20.60 3.49 -5.07
CA GLU A 128 19.97 4.66 -5.69
C GLU A 128 18.52 4.36 -6.12
N GLN A 129 18.23 3.14 -6.56
CA GLN A 129 16.86 2.72 -6.84
C GLN A 129 15.99 2.72 -5.57
N GLU A 130 16.49 2.15 -4.48
CA GLU A 130 15.79 2.18 -3.19
C GLU A 130 15.57 3.60 -2.69
N ASP A 131 16.58 4.47 -2.77
CA ASP A 131 16.47 5.86 -2.35
C ASP A 131 15.43 6.61 -3.18
N ALA A 132 15.44 6.43 -4.50
CA ALA A 132 14.45 7.02 -5.39
C ALA A 132 13.01 6.55 -5.09
N VAL A 133 12.81 5.28 -4.76
CA VAL A 133 11.49 4.76 -4.37
C VAL A 133 11.11 5.21 -2.96
N SER A 134 12.07 5.31 -2.04
CA SER A 134 11.87 5.80 -0.68
C SER A 134 11.35 7.23 -0.69
N GLU A 135 11.89 8.11 -1.53
CA GLU A 135 11.41 9.50 -1.64
C GLU A 135 9.91 9.59 -1.96
N VAL A 136 9.41 8.75 -2.86
CA VAL A 136 7.97 8.69 -3.16
C VAL A 136 7.19 8.22 -1.95
N LEU A 137 7.71 7.21 -1.27
CA LEU A 137 7.06 6.61 -0.13
C LEU A 137 7.00 7.57 1.07
N ASP A 138 8.06 8.33 1.32
CA ASP A 138 8.14 9.37 2.35
C ASP A 138 7.10 10.46 2.09
N VAL A 139 6.97 10.93 0.83
CA VAL A 139 5.92 11.89 0.44
C VAL A 139 4.52 11.35 0.73
N ILE A 140 4.27 10.06 0.49
CA ILE A 140 2.98 9.43 0.81
C ILE A 140 2.78 9.31 2.32
N TRP A 141 3.82 8.94 3.06
CA TRP A 141 3.73 8.84 4.52
C TRP A 141 3.36 10.17 5.16
N GLU A 142 4.08 11.23 4.79
CA GLU A 142 3.90 12.57 5.33
C GLU A 142 2.55 13.19 4.94
N ASN A 143 2.14 13.03 3.68
CA ASN A 143 0.95 13.73 3.17
C ASN A 143 -0.36 12.95 3.34
N HIS A 144 -0.30 11.62 3.37
CA HIS A 144 -1.49 10.77 3.31
C HIS A 144 -1.58 9.78 4.46
N LEU A 145 -0.54 8.97 4.69
CA LEU A 145 -0.61 7.89 5.68
C LEU A 145 -0.94 8.39 7.08
N ILE A 146 -0.24 9.42 7.55
CA ILE A 146 -0.49 10.02 8.89
C ILE A 146 -1.92 10.55 8.99
N ARG A 147 -2.44 11.19 7.94
CA ARG A 147 -3.81 11.73 7.93
C ARG A 147 -4.86 10.61 7.94
N ILE A 148 -4.61 9.52 7.22
CA ILE A 148 -5.49 8.35 7.21
C ILE A 148 -5.50 7.70 8.60
N LEU A 149 -4.33 7.54 9.24
CA LEU A 149 -4.21 7.03 10.61
C LEU A 149 -5.01 7.86 11.62
N GLN A 150 -5.01 9.19 11.49
CA GLN A 150 -5.75 10.08 12.38
C GLN A 150 -7.28 9.94 12.28
N ILE A 151 -7.81 9.59 11.10
CA ILE A 151 -9.25 9.48 10.88
C ILE A 151 -9.77 8.05 10.87
N LEU A 152 -8.88 7.05 10.80
CA LEU A 152 -9.21 5.64 10.64
C LEU A 152 -10.28 5.15 11.64
N PRO A 153 -10.18 5.45 12.96
CA PRO A 153 -11.21 5.04 13.91
C PRO A 153 -12.59 5.61 13.59
N SER A 154 -12.67 6.90 13.25
CA SER A 154 -13.92 7.56 12.85
C SER A 154 -14.43 7.07 11.51
N LEU A 155 -13.51 6.72 10.60
CA LEU A 155 -13.84 6.25 9.26
C LEU A 155 -14.53 4.90 9.30
N PHE A 156 -14.16 4.01 10.24
CA PHE A 156 -14.75 2.68 10.40
C PHE A 156 -15.77 2.55 11.53
N GLN A 157 -16.10 3.65 12.22
CA GLN A 157 -17.15 3.68 13.22
C GLN A 157 -18.48 3.21 12.60
N GLY A 158 -19.07 2.15 13.17
CA GLY A 158 -20.33 1.55 12.67
C GLY A 158 -20.17 0.53 11.54
N SER A 159 -18.95 0.13 11.18
CA SER A 159 -18.67 -1.01 10.29
C SER A 159 -18.25 -2.27 11.06
N SER A 160 -18.55 -2.29 12.36
CA SER A 160 -18.27 -3.39 13.29
C SER A 160 -19.54 -4.20 13.52
N GLU A 161 -20.03 -4.86 12.48
CA GLU A 161 -21.02 -5.96 12.58
C GLU A 161 -20.62 -7.09 11.65
#